data_AF-A0A1T5P8U1-F1
#
_entry.id   AF-A0A1T5P8U1-F1
#
_cell.length_a   1.000
_cell.length_b   1.000
_cell.length_c   1.000
_cell.angle_alpha   90.00
_cell.angle_beta   90.00
_cell.angle_gamma   90.00
#
_symmetry.space_group_name_H-M   'P 1'
#
loop_
_entity.id
_entity.type
_entity.pdbx_description
1 polymer ?
#
loop_
_entity_poly.entity_id
_entity_poly.type
_entity_poly.pdbx_seq_one_letter_code
_entity_poly.pdbx_strand_id
1 'polypeptide(L)'
;MKISNHVYRKTVQASLRILGCYGMLFLSVQYAQAQTDKRMIRLAKIEVDPAQLNDYNAALRKQMQTAVRLEPGVLTYYAVADKKAPWRITILEIYADSAAYQKHIATPHFKEYKTTVQNMVRKLELTDVNLIGSAKQPEL
;
A
#
# COMPACT_ATOMS: atom_id res chain seq x y z
N MET A 1 -29.23 64.69 -2.39
CA MET A 1 -28.37 64.05 -1.37
C MET A 1 -27.56 62.94 -2.05
N LYS A 2 -26.29 63.17 -2.38
CA LYS A 2 -25.43 62.21 -3.11
C LYS A 2 -24.82 61.22 -2.11
N ILE A 3 -25.33 59.98 -2.09
CA ILE A 3 -24.70 58.90 -1.31
C ILE A 3 -23.40 58.56 -2.04
N SER A 4 -22.27 58.79 -1.36
CA SER A 4 -20.93 58.66 -1.95
C SER A 4 -20.62 57.19 -2.30
N ASN A 5 -20.32 56.94 -3.58
CA ASN A 5 -19.84 55.66 -4.14
C ASN A 5 -18.62 55.07 -3.41
N HIS A 6 -17.96 55.86 -2.56
CA HIS A 6 -16.79 55.44 -1.81
C HIS A 6 -17.12 54.51 -0.62
N VAL A 7 -18.31 54.65 -0.02
CA VAL A 7 -18.74 53.81 1.12
C VAL A 7 -19.17 52.43 0.62
N TYR A 8 -19.89 52.36 -0.50
CA TYR A 8 -20.35 51.10 -1.10
C TYR A 8 -19.17 50.19 -1.52
N ARG A 9 -18.09 50.76 -2.05
CA ARG A 9 -16.90 50.01 -2.50
C ARG A 9 -16.13 49.34 -1.36
N LYS A 10 -16.10 49.95 -0.17
CA LYS A 10 -15.41 49.37 1.00
C LYS A 10 -16.18 48.20 1.59
N THR A 11 -17.52 48.27 1.63
CA THR A 11 -18.35 47.21 2.22
C THR A 11 -18.39 45.95 1.34
N VAL A 12 -18.41 46.10 0.01
CA VAL A 12 -18.37 44.96 -0.93
C VAL A 12 -16.99 44.28 -0.97
N GLN A 13 -15.89 45.04 -0.80
CA GLN A 13 -14.55 44.44 -0.68
C GLN A 13 -14.34 43.66 0.62
N ALA A 14 -15.01 44.04 1.71
CA ALA A 14 -14.90 43.35 3.00
C ALA A 14 -15.64 42.00 3.02
N SER A 15 -16.82 41.91 2.40
CA SER A 15 -17.60 40.66 2.33
C SER A 15 -17.01 39.62 1.37
N LEU A 16 -16.32 40.05 0.31
CA LEU A 16 -15.63 39.15 -0.62
C LEU A 16 -14.40 38.46 -0.01
N ARG A 17 -13.76 39.07 1.00
CA ARG A 17 -12.57 38.51 1.67
C ARG A 17 -12.90 37.40 2.67
N ILE A 18 -14.05 37.48 3.33
CA ILE A 18 -14.47 36.48 4.32
C ILE A 18 -14.88 35.17 3.63
N LEU A 19 -15.53 35.24 2.46
CA LEU A 19 -15.86 34.07 1.65
C LEU A 19 -14.61 33.37 1.08
N GLY A 20 -13.60 34.14 0.69
CA GLY A 20 -12.32 33.62 0.22
C GLY A 20 -11.51 32.89 1.29
N CYS A 21 -11.51 33.39 2.54
CA CYS A 21 -10.84 32.72 3.66
C CYS A 21 -11.53 31.41 4.06
N TYR A 22 -12.87 31.35 4.05
CA TYR A 22 -13.59 30.10 4.29
C TYR A 22 -13.41 29.09 3.16
N GLY A 23 -13.37 29.53 1.90
CA GLY A 23 -13.06 28.67 0.76
C GLY A 23 -11.64 28.10 0.82
N MET A 24 -10.64 28.91 1.19
CA MET A 24 -9.26 28.43 1.38
C MET A 24 -9.11 27.49 2.59
N LEU A 25 -9.85 27.73 3.70
CA LEU A 25 -9.87 26.81 4.84
C LEU A 25 -10.55 25.48 4.51
N PHE A 26 -11.63 25.48 3.71
CA PHE A 26 -12.30 24.25 3.28
C PHE A 26 -11.46 23.44 2.29
N LEU A 27 -10.76 24.11 1.37
CA LEU A 27 -9.80 23.46 0.46
C LEU A 27 -8.64 22.83 1.23
N SER A 28 -8.05 23.52 2.21
CA SER A 28 -6.91 22.98 2.97
C SER A 28 -7.29 21.77 3.84
N VAL A 29 -8.50 21.73 4.41
CA VAL A 29 -9.00 20.56 5.15
C VAL A 29 -9.19 19.33 4.23
N GLN A 30 -9.65 19.53 2.98
CA GLN A 30 -9.73 18.44 1.99
C GLN A 30 -8.33 17.93 1.57
N TYR A 31 -7.35 18.82 1.39
CA TYR A 31 -5.97 18.42 1.11
C TYR A 31 -5.32 17.66 2.28
N ALA A 32 -5.59 18.06 3.53
CA ALA A 32 -5.05 17.36 4.69
C ALA A 32 -5.60 15.93 4.85
N GLN A 33 -6.84 15.67 4.42
CA GLN A 33 -7.43 14.33 4.40
C GLN A 33 -6.89 13.45 3.25
N ALA A 34 -6.30 14.03 2.21
CA ALA A 34 -5.78 13.29 1.05
C ALA A 34 -4.43 12.57 1.29
N GLN A 35 -3.79 12.78 2.45
CA GLN A 35 -2.46 12.22 2.75
C GLN A 35 -2.50 11.11 3.82
N THR A 36 -3.55 10.27 3.84
CA THR A 36 -3.46 8.98 4.56
C THR A 36 -3.09 7.92 3.54
N ASP A 37 -1.94 7.28 3.72
CA ASP A 37 -1.51 6.19 2.85
C ASP A 37 -2.52 5.04 2.93
N LYS A 38 -3.32 4.86 1.86
CA LYS A 38 -4.35 3.82 1.78
C LYS A 38 -3.75 2.43 1.60
N ARG A 39 -2.46 2.33 1.25
CA ARG A 39 -1.82 1.06 0.96
C ARG A 39 -1.84 0.15 2.17
N MET A 40 -2.09 -1.13 1.93
CA MET A 40 -1.90 -2.16 2.93
C MET A 40 -0.50 -2.73 2.75
N ILE A 41 0.33 -2.67 3.79
CA ILE A 41 1.72 -3.12 3.75
C ILE A 41 1.93 -4.17 4.81
N ARG A 42 2.52 -5.29 4.43
CA ARG A 42 2.68 -6.45 5.28
C ARG A 42 4.08 -7.04 5.17
N LEU A 43 4.59 -7.49 6.31
CA LEU A 43 5.68 -8.43 6.38
C LEU A 43 5.11 -9.82 6.69
N ALA A 44 5.32 -10.78 5.78
CA ALA A 44 5.09 -12.20 6.05
C ALA A 44 6.42 -12.88 6.36
N LYS A 45 6.61 -13.32 7.60
CA LYS A 45 7.77 -14.10 8.02
C LYS A 45 7.37 -15.57 8.09
N ILE A 46 8.13 -16.42 7.40
CA ILE A 46 7.75 -17.79 7.12
C ILE A 46 8.95 -18.69 7.45
N GLU A 47 8.72 -19.69 8.28
CA GLU A 47 9.69 -20.77 8.48
C GLU A 47 9.20 -22.00 7.70
N VAL A 48 9.99 -22.44 6.74
CA VAL A 48 9.71 -23.56 5.85
C VAL A 48 10.45 -24.80 6.36
N ASP A 49 9.92 -25.98 6.07
CA ASP A 49 10.65 -27.23 6.18
C ASP A 49 11.88 -27.23 5.25
N PRO A 50 13.12 -27.31 5.78
CA PRO A 50 14.32 -27.27 4.94
C PRO A 50 14.35 -28.34 3.85
N ALA A 51 13.73 -29.50 4.08
CA ALA A 51 13.65 -30.57 3.08
C ALA A 51 12.79 -30.22 1.86
N GLN A 52 11.87 -29.26 2.01
CA GLN A 52 10.90 -28.85 0.98
C GLN A 52 11.18 -27.43 0.46
N LEU A 53 12.32 -26.83 0.85
CA LEU A 53 12.62 -25.43 0.59
C LEU A 53 12.66 -25.09 -0.91
N ASN A 54 13.18 -25.98 -1.75
CA ASN A 54 13.25 -25.75 -3.19
C ASN A 54 11.86 -25.68 -3.82
N ASP A 55 10.97 -26.60 -3.46
CA ASP A 55 9.60 -26.65 -3.96
C ASP A 55 8.77 -25.47 -3.47
N TYR A 56 8.92 -25.13 -2.18
CA TYR A 56 8.33 -23.92 -1.61
C TYR A 56 8.76 -22.67 -2.39
N ASN A 57 10.07 -22.51 -2.63
CA ASN A 57 10.61 -21.36 -3.34
C ASN A 57 10.12 -21.30 -4.79
N ALA A 58 9.96 -22.44 -5.47
CA ALA A 58 9.42 -22.50 -6.81
C ALA A 58 7.93 -22.07 -6.84
N ALA A 59 7.12 -22.59 -5.92
CA ALA A 59 5.71 -22.24 -5.79
C ALA A 59 5.52 -20.74 -5.47
N LEU A 60 6.31 -20.22 -4.52
CA LEU A 60 6.30 -18.81 -4.14
C LEU A 60 6.66 -17.89 -5.32
N ARG A 61 7.72 -18.22 -6.08
CA ARG A 61 8.14 -17.43 -7.26
C ARG A 61 7.06 -17.42 -8.34
N LYS A 62 6.47 -18.58 -8.66
CA LYS A 62 5.38 -18.69 -9.64
C LYS A 62 4.20 -17.79 -9.25
N GLN A 63 3.79 -17.85 -7.99
CA GLN A 63 2.67 -17.07 -7.50
C GLN A 63 2.96 -15.56 -7.53
N MET A 64 4.12 -15.11 -7.02
CA MET A 64 4.42 -13.68 -6.97
C MET A 64 4.52 -13.06 -8.36
N GLN A 65 5.15 -13.77 -9.31
CA GLN A 65 5.32 -13.29 -10.69
C GLN A 65 3.97 -13.20 -11.40
N THR A 66 3.08 -14.17 -11.15
CA THR A 66 1.72 -14.15 -11.69
C THR A 66 0.89 -13.02 -11.10
N ALA A 67 0.96 -12.82 -9.77
CA ALA A 67 0.24 -11.77 -9.08
C ALA A 67 0.63 -10.38 -9.58
N VAL A 68 1.92 -10.04 -9.57
CA VAL A 68 2.40 -8.73 -10.04
C VAL A 68 2.05 -8.48 -11.52
N ARG A 69 2.03 -9.53 -12.36
CA ARG A 69 1.67 -9.40 -13.78
C ARG A 69 0.16 -9.20 -14.00
N LEU A 70 -0.68 -9.88 -13.24
CA LEU A 70 -2.13 -9.94 -13.50
C LEU A 70 -2.97 -9.05 -12.60
N GLU A 71 -2.43 -8.61 -11.46
CA GLU A 71 -3.16 -7.91 -10.42
C GLU A 71 -2.62 -6.49 -10.22
N PRO A 72 -3.24 -5.46 -10.82
CA PRO A 72 -2.80 -4.07 -10.66
C PRO A 72 -2.78 -3.57 -9.20
N GLY A 73 -3.51 -4.24 -8.31
CA GLY A 73 -3.56 -3.94 -6.88
C GLY A 73 -2.41 -4.54 -6.05
N VAL A 74 -1.59 -5.42 -6.63
CA VAL A 74 -0.40 -5.99 -6.00
C VAL A 74 0.82 -5.20 -6.47
N LEU A 75 1.24 -4.22 -5.66
CA LEU A 75 2.22 -3.21 -6.05
C LEU A 75 3.66 -3.67 -5.83
N THR A 76 3.92 -4.48 -4.82
CA THR A 76 5.26 -4.97 -4.50
C THR A 76 5.20 -6.33 -3.83
N TYR A 77 6.14 -7.19 -4.21
CA TYR A 77 6.31 -8.54 -3.68
C TYR A 77 7.81 -8.87 -3.62
N TYR A 78 8.51 -8.44 -2.56
CA TYR A 78 9.93 -8.75 -2.36
C TYR A 78 10.08 -9.87 -1.35
N ALA A 79 10.52 -11.05 -1.80
CA ALA A 79 10.84 -12.17 -0.92
C ALA A 79 12.37 -12.29 -0.75
N VAL A 80 12.81 -12.42 0.49
CA VAL A 80 14.22 -12.63 0.86
C VAL A 80 14.33 -13.80 1.83
N ALA A 81 15.47 -14.47 1.83
CA ALA A 81 15.79 -15.54 2.77
C ALA A 81 16.98 -15.15 3.65
N ASP A 82 16.99 -15.60 4.90
CA ASP A 82 18.12 -15.38 5.80
C ASP A 82 19.36 -16.12 5.29
N LYS A 83 20.50 -15.42 5.21
CA LYS A 83 21.77 -16.03 4.74
C LYS A 83 22.22 -17.24 5.59
N LYS A 84 21.96 -17.21 6.90
CA LYS A 84 22.34 -18.28 7.85
C LYS A 84 21.28 -19.37 8.01
N ALA A 85 20.05 -19.09 7.58
CA ALA A 85 18.92 -20.01 7.71
C ALA A 85 18.01 -19.86 6.48
N PRO A 86 18.38 -20.39 5.31
CA PRO A 86 17.67 -20.13 4.05
C PRO A 86 16.20 -20.56 4.03
N TRP A 87 15.79 -21.41 4.98
CA TRP A 87 14.39 -21.80 5.18
C TRP A 87 13.55 -20.76 5.93
N ARG A 88 14.16 -19.68 6.44
CA ARG A 88 13.48 -18.51 6.99
C ARG A 88 13.38 -17.45 5.91
N ILE A 89 12.13 -17.17 5.52
CA ILE A 89 11.79 -16.30 4.42
C ILE A 89 10.99 -15.12 4.96
N THR A 90 11.34 -13.91 4.54
CA THR A 90 10.55 -12.71 4.80
C THR A 90 10.08 -12.13 3.48
N ILE A 91 8.80 -11.78 3.41
CA ILE A 91 8.18 -11.18 2.24
C ILE A 91 7.67 -9.79 2.61
N LEU A 92 8.10 -8.77 1.87
CA LEU A 92 7.47 -7.46 1.86
C LEU A 92 6.40 -7.43 0.78
N GLU A 93 5.16 -7.25 1.21
CA GLU A 93 3.99 -7.18 0.36
C GLU A 93 3.38 -5.77 0.46
N ILE A 94 3.18 -5.10 -0.67
CA ILE A 94 2.50 -3.80 -0.73
C ILE A 94 1.31 -3.94 -1.67
N TYR A 95 0.13 -3.64 -1.15
CA TYR A 95 -1.13 -3.64 -1.88
C TYR A 95 -1.68 -2.22 -1.99
N ALA A 96 -2.42 -1.94 -3.07
CA ALA A 96 -3.06 -0.64 -3.28
C ALA A 96 -4.00 -0.25 -2.13
N ASP A 97 -4.67 -1.24 -1.54
CA ASP A 97 -5.48 -1.14 -0.32
C ASP A 97 -5.82 -2.54 0.21
N SER A 98 -6.56 -2.62 1.31
CA SER A 98 -7.02 -3.89 1.87
C SER A 98 -7.94 -4.68 0.93
N ALA A 99 -8.70 -4.01 0.04
CA ALA A 99 -9.58 -4.70 -0.91
C ALA A 99 -8.78 -5.41 -2.01
N ALA A 100 -7.65 -4.83 -2.44
CA ALA A 100 -6.70 -5.49 -3.32
C ALA A 100 -6.12 -6.76 -2.67
N TYR A 101 -5.76 -6.71 -1.38
CA TYR A 101 -5.32 -7.91 -0.65
C TYR A 101 -6.41 -9.00 -0.59
N GLN A 102 -7.66 -8.63 -0.31
CA GLN A 102 -8.76 -9.62 -0.26
C GLN A 102 -9.01 -10.27 -1.63
N LYS A 103 -8.94 -9.48 -2.71
CA LYS A 103 -9.00 -10.03 -4.07
C LYS A 103 -7.84 -10.97 -4.33
N HIS A 104 -6.63 -10.56 -3.96
CA HIS A 104 -5.41 -11.33 -4.14
C HIS A 104 -5.52 -12.74 -3.55
N ILE A 105 -5.91 -12.85 -2.28
CA ILE A 105 -6.01 -14.16 -1.60
C ILE A 105 -7.15 -15.05 -2.15
N ALA A 106 -8.07 -14.48 -2.92
CA ALA A 106 -9.16 -15.21 -3.55
C ALA A 106 -8.80 -15.75 -4.96
N THR A 107 -7.69 -15.32 -5.54
CA THR A 107 -7.28 -15.67 -6.91
C THR A 107 -6.92 -17.16 -7.06
N PRO A 108 -7.05 -17.73 -8.28
CA PRO A 108 -6.64 -19.11 -8.54
C PRO A 108 -5.15 -19.37 -8.25
N HIS A 109 -4.24 -18.49 -8.67
CA HIS A 109 -2.80 -18.67 -8.45
C HIS A 109 -2.40 -18.57 -6.97
N PHE A 110 -3.07 -17.74 -6.17
CA PHE A 110 -2.84 -17.72 -4.73
C PHE A 110 -3.35 -19.00 -4.05
N LYS A 111 -4.55 -19.48 -4.43
CA LYS A 111 -5.11 -20.74 -3.90
C LYS A 111 -4.26 -21.95 -4.26
N GLU A 112 -3.75 -22.01 -5.49
CA GLU A 112 -2.80 -23.03 -5.94
C GLU A 112 -1.53 -23.02 -5.08
N TYR A 113 -0.95 -21.84 -4.86
CA TYR A 113 0.21 -21.67 -3.98
C TYR A 113 -0.08 -22.16 -2.56
N LYS A 114 -1.16 -21.68 -1.94
CA LYS A 114 -1.53 -22.06 -0.57
C LYS A 114 -1.74 -23.55 -0.40
N THR A 115 -2.37 -24.20 -1.38
CA THR A 115 -2.59 -25.65 -1.38
C THR A 115 -1.26 -26.40 -1.52
N THR A 116 -0.42 -25.98 -2.47
CA THR A 116 0.90 -26.57 -2.71
C THR A 116 1.78 -26.54 -1.46
N VAL A 117 1.83 -25.40 -0.75
CA VAL A 117 2.77 -25.20 0.37
C VAL A 117 2.21 -25.57 1.74
N GLN A 118 0.97 -26.06 1.83
CA GLN A 118 0.27 -26.22 3.12
C GLN A 118 1.04 -27.07 4.15
N ASN A 119 1.77 -28.10 3.68
CA ASN A 119 2.57 -29.01 4.52
C ASN A 119 4.07 -28.68 4.53
N MET A 120 4.46 -27.57 3.88
CA MET A 120 5.85 -27.09 3.83
C MET A 120 6.12 -26.03 4.90
N VAL A 121 5.08 -25.30 5.33
CA VAL A 121 5.22 -24.16 6.26
C VAL A 121 5.12 -24.63 7.70
N ARG A 122 6.17 -24.40 8.48
CA ARG A 122 6.24 -24.70 9.91
C ARG A 122 5.74 -23.54 10.78
N LYS A 123 5.97 -22.30 10.32
CA LYS A 123 5.54 -21.09 11.03
C LYS A 123 5.20 -19.99 10.03
N LEU A 124 4.15 -19.22 10.34
CA LEU A 124 3.75 -18.02 9.62
C LEU A 124 3.45 -16.91 10.61
N GLU A 125 4.12 -15.77 10.46
CA GLU A 125 3.84 -14.53 11.19
C GLU A 125 3.52 -13.44 10.17
N LEU A 126 2.37 -12.78 10.36
CA LEU A 126 1.93 -11.67 9.52
C LEU A 126 1.92 -10.42 10.36
N THR A 127 2.61 -9.38 9.91
CA THR A 127 2.65 -8.08 10.58
C THR A 127 2.28 -7.00 9.58
N ASP A 128 1.18 -6.30 9.85
CA ASP A 128 0.82 -5.09 9.13
C ASP A 128 1.71 -3.94 9.62
N VAL A 129 2.29 -3.19 8.68
CA VAL A 129 3.28 -2.15 8.96
C VAL A 129 2.96 -0.88 8.20
N ASN A 130 3.50 0.26 8.65
CA ASN A 130 3.39 1.53 7.94
C ASN A 130 4.68 1.81 7.16
N LEU A 131 4.56 2.36 5.95
CA LEU A 131 5.74 2.83 5.21
C LEU A 131 6.23 4.14 5.82
N ILE A 132 7.49 4.14 6.28
CA ILE A 132 8.13 5.37 6.77
C ILE A 132 8.85 6.10 5.62
N GLY A 133 9.31 5.37 4.60
CA GLY A 133 9.91 5.94 3.39
C GLY A 133 10.34 4.87 2.39
N SER A 134 10.56 5.27 1.14
CA SER A 134 11.13 4.42 0.10
C SER A 134 11.98 5.25 -0.84
N ALA A 135 13.14 4.72 -1.25
CA ALA A 135 13.99 5.30 -2.28
C ALA A 135 14.44 4.19 -3.23
N LYS A 136 14.57 4.52 -4.51
CA LYS A 136 15.09 3.62 -5.54
C LYS A 136 16.18 4.36 -6.31
N GLN A 137 17.21 3.65 -6.77
CA GLN A 137 18.09 4.24 -7.77
C GLN A 137 17.29 4.42 -9.08
N PRO A 138 17.52 5.49 -9.85
CA PRO A 138 16.68 5.82 -11.00
C PRO A 138 16.67 4.78 -12.14
N GLU A 139 17.64 3.87 -12.18
CA GLU A 139 17.87 2.96 -13.32
C GLU A 139 17.98 1.46 -12.94
N LEU A 140 17.50 1.08 -11.75
CA LEU A 140 17.39 -0.33 -11.32
C LEU A 140 15.95 -0.71 -10.95
#